data_AF-A0A250IUR3-F1
#
_entry.id   AF-A0A250IUR3-F1
#
_cell.length_a   1.000
_cell.length_b   1.000
_cell.length_c   1.000
_cell.angle_alpha   90.00
_cell.angle_beta   90.00
_cell.angle_gamma   90.00
#
_symmetry.space_group_name_H-M   'P 1'
#
loop_
_entity.id
_entity.type
_entity.pdbx_description
1 polymer ?
#
loop_
_entity_poly.entity_id
_entity_poly.type
_entity_poly.pdbx_seq_one_letter_code
_entity_poly.pdbx_strand_id
1 'polypeptide(L)'
;MKDPMVLSDAQQVIGRRWSEGQTQEQARIFGLARDTLDFISATGQWYSFLDFREGHEVRSSTMTPEECAPELRELLSKTERFFRSLLDDPASAGEQDAIRAILDALRFISSTCQYESLAGFLERVESNAPPMVVAAFETSAQAESWLRNHPSPPVFADVLIGDRYHDVAYDRESNFRRLPWNRDLERYLGWLEMNDPPVASASFATREEAQAWLRAQSHPPLRTWVLIAGEFHLAVYHPNVNHRALYPLSMALRDA
;
A
#
# COMPACT_ATOMS: atom_id res chain seq x y z
N MET A 1 3.12 17.74 18.45
CA MET A 1 2.51 17.21 17.21
C MET A 1 3.61 17.17 16.15
N LYS A 2 4.22 15.99 15.98
CA LYS A 2 5.16 15.73 14.87
C LYS A 2 4.39 15.83 13.56
N ASP A 3 5.03 16.34 12.51
CA ASP A 3 4.39 16.68 11.24
C ASP A 3 3.66 15.46 10.63
N PRO A 4 2.32 15.42 10.66
CA PRO A 4 1.55 14.30 10.13
C PRO A 4 1.62 14.24 8.59
N MET A 5 2.14 15.28 7.93
CA MET A 5 2.17 15.40 6.48
C MET A 5 3.48 14.97 5.85
N VAL A 6 4.44 14.45 6.62
CA VAL A 6 5.80 14.26 6.08
C VAL A 6 5.92 13.33 4.86
N LEU A 7 5.15 12.23 4.79
CA LEU A 7 5.11 11.42 3.56
C LEU A 7 4.32 12.12 2.45
N SER A 8 3.28 12.88 2.77
CA SER A 8 2.50 13.64 1.78
C SER A 8 3.33 14.75 1.14
N ASP A 9 4.11 15.50 1.91
CA ASP A 9 5.00 16.54 1.39
C ASP A 9 6.10 15.95 0.51
N ALA A 10 6.64 14.79 0.90
CA ALA A 10 7.56 14.01 0.09
C ALA A 10 6.94 13.56 -1.24
N GLN A 11 5.71 13.02 -1.21
CA GLN A 11 4.96 12.68 -2.42
C GLN A 11 4.71 13.90 -3.32
N GLN A 12 4.39 15.06 -2.74
CA GLN A 12 4.18 16.28 -3.51
C GLN A 12 5.46 16.77 -4.20
N VAL A 13 6.62 16.68 -3.56
CA VAL A 13 7.92 16.98 -4.21
C VAL A 13 8.15 16.07 -5.40
N ILE A 14 7.89 14.76 -5.24
CA ILE A 14 8.01 13.80 -6.34
C ILE A 14 7.06 14.20 -7.48
N GLY A 15 5.80 14.48 -7.17
CA GLY A 15 4.78 14.88 -8.15
C GLY A 15 5.13 16.17 -8.91
N ARG A 16 5.63 17.20 -8.22
CA ARG A 16 6.05 18.46 -8.86
C ARG A 16 7.24 18.28 -9.81
N ARG A 17 8.11 17.31 -9.54
CA ARG A 17 9.29 17.01 -10.35
C ARG A 17 9.00 15.99 -11.45
N TRP A 18 7.87 15.29 -11.38
CA TRP A 18 7.45 14.36 -12.41
C TRP A 18 7.06 15.12 -13.68
N SER A 19 7.63 14.72 -14.81
CA SER A 19 7.30 15.31 -16.11
C SER A 19 7.21 14.24 -17.21
N GLU A 20 6.40 14.50 -18.23
CA GLU A 20 6.22 13.60 -19.38
C GLU A 20 7.49 13.46 -20.25
N GLY A 21 8.43 14.41 -20.15
CA GLY A 21 9.68 14.43 -20.93
C GLY A 21 10.89 13.80 -20.24
N GLN A 22 10.74 13.23 -19.05
CA GLN A 22 11.86 12.65 -18.29
C GLN A 22 12.37 11.36 -18.92
N THR A 23 13.63 11.00 -18.63
CA THR A 23 14.18 9.72 -19.11
C THR A 23 13.46 8.55 -18.46
N GLN A 24 13.46 7.39 -19.11
CA GLN A 24 12.88 6.16 -18.54
C GLN A 24 13.52 5.81 -17.18
N GLU A 25 14.82 6.09 -17.02
CA GLU A 25 15.52 5.89 -15.75
C GLU A 25 14.98 6.85 -14.66
N GLN A 26 14.80 8.12 -14.97
CA GLN A 26 14.22 9.09 -14.03
C GLN A 26 12.79 8.70 -13.63
N ALA A 27 11.97 8.24 -14.58
CA ALA A 27 10.62 7.76 -14.28
C ALA A 27 10.65 6.56 -13.30
N ARG A 28 11.59 5.62 -13.46
CA ARG A 28 11.78 4.52 -12.51
C ARG A 28 12.26 4.98 -11.14
N ILE A 29 13.15 5.96 -11.08
CA ILE A 29 13.64 6.56 -9.83
C ILE A 29 12.51 7.21 -9.04
N PHE A 30 11.73 8.07 -9.71
CA PHE A 30 10.61 8.74 -9.06
C PHE A 30 9.50 7.76 -8.70
N GLY A 31 9.23 6.75 -9.55
CA GLY A 31 8.25 5.70 -9.29
C GLY A 31 8.60 4.93 -8.03
N LEU A 32 9.84 4.44 -7.93
CA LEU A 32 10.31 3.73 -6.74
C LEU A 32 10.25 4.60 -5.48
N ALA A 33 10.61 5.89 -5.57
CA ALA A 33 10.52 6.79 -4.43
C ALA A 33 9.07 6.96 -3.95
N ARG A 34 8.12 7.18 -4.87
CA ARG A 34 6.69 7.24 -4.54
C ARG A 34 6.22 5.94 -3.90
N ASP A 35 6.48 4.82 -4.56
CA ASP A 35 5.98 3.51 -4.14
C ASP A 35 6.60 3.06 -2.80
N THR A 36 7.80 3.54 -2.46
CA THR A 36 8.40 3.31 -1.13
C THR A 36 7.64 4.06 -0.02
N LEU A 37 7.21 5.30 -0.26
CA LEU A 37 6.40 6.05 0.70
C LEU A 37 5.00 5.43 0.85
N ASP A 38 4.41 4.99 -0.27
CA ASP A 38 3.13 4.30 -0.29
C ASP A 38 3.21 2.97 0.45
N PHE A 39 4.29 2.20 0.26
CA PHE A 39 4.54 0.97 0.98
C PHE A 39 4.57 1.17 2.49
N ILE A 40 5.28 2.19 3.00
CA ILE A 40 5.34 2.51 4.44
C ILE A 40 3.93 2.81 4.98
N SER A 41 3.12 3.55 4.22
CA SER A 41 1.75 3.89 4.61
C SER A 41 0.83 2.67 4.58
N ALA A 42 0.81 1.93 3.46
CA ALA A 42 -0.05 0.77 3.22
C ALA A 42 0.22 -0.40 4.18
N THR A 43 1.46 -0.52 4.68
CA THR A 43 1.84 -1.51 5.69
C THR A 43 1.74 -1.00 7.13
N GLY A 44 1.35 0.27 7.30
CA GLY A 44 1.13 0.90 8.59
C GLY A 44 2.40 1.14 9.41
N GLN A 45 3.52 1.30 8.75
CA GLN A 45 4.85 1.45 9.36
C GLN A 45 5.20 2.90 9.71
N TRP A 46 4.23 3.82 9.63
CA TRP A 46 4.43 5.25 9.85
C TRP A 46 5.21 5.58 11.13
N TYR A 47 4.81 5.04 12.29
CA TYR A 47 5.50 5.35 13.54
C TYR A 47 6.90 4.72 13.61
N SER A 48 7.08 3.50 13.11
CA SER A 48 8.42 2.87 13.00
C SER A 48 9.34 3.70 12.12
N PHE A 49 8.81 4.26 11.03
CA PHE A 49 9.54 5.16 10.14
C PHE A 49 9.86 6.50 10.82
N LEU A 50 8.93 7.11 11.56
CA LEU A 50 9.21 8.33 12.32
C LEU A 50 10.28 8.11 13.38
N ASP A 51 10.23 6.99 14.09
CA ASP A 51 11.22 6.64 15.12
C ASP A 51 12.61 6.41 14.48
N PHE A 52 12.67 5.77 13.31
CA PHE A 52 13.90 5.66 12.53
C PHE A 52 14.52 7.02 12.23
N ARG A 53 13.71 7.98 11.78
CA ARG A 53 14.17 9.34 11.42
C ARG A 53 14.70 10.12 12.61
N GLU A 54 14.24 9.80 13.81
CA GLU A 54 14.70 10.39 15.06
C GLU A 54 15.94 9.70 15.62
N GLY A 55 16.47 8.69 14.92
CA GLY A 55 17.66 7.94 15.33
C GLY A 55 17.36 6.91 16.42
N HIS A 56 16.10 6.53 16.61
CA HIS A 56 15.75 5.44 17.51
C HIS A 56 16.00 4.09 16.84
N GLU A 57 16.46 3.09 17.60
CA GLU A 57 16.66 1.74 17.08
C GLU A 57 15.33 1.16 16.57
N VAL A 58 15.26 0.91 15.27
CA VAL A 58 14.22 0.06 14.70
C VAL A 58 14.71 -1.37 14.76
N ARG A 59 13.85 -2.28 15.24
CA ARG A 59 14.16 -3.72 15.26
C ARG A 59 14.50 -4.18 13.85
N SER A 60 15.77 -4.52 13.63
CA SER A 60 16.24 -5.10 12.38
C SER A 60 15.69 -6.52 12.24
N SER A 61 15.21 -6.87 11.05
CA SER A 61 14.90 -8.26 10.72
C SER A 61 16.18 -9.10 10.79
N THR A 62 16.09 -10.31 11.34
CA THR A 62 17.23 -11.25 11.46
C THR A 62 17.66 -11.87 10.14
N MET A 63 17.14 -11.42 9.00
CA MET A 63 17.53 -11.93 7.68
C MET A 63 18.82 -11.27 7.21
N THR A 64 19.75 -12.10 6.75
CA THR A 64 21.00 -11.65 6.14
C THR A 64 20.71 -10.94 4.83
N PRO A 65 21.34 -9.78 4.55
CA PRO A 65 21.14 -9.02 3.32
C PRO A 65 21.48 -9.77 2.02
N GLU A 66 22.06 -10.97 2.06
CA GLU A 66 22.64 -11.63 0.90
C GLU A 66 21.63 -12.37 0.01
N GLU A 67 20.40 -12.60 0.46
CA GLU A 67 19.38 -13.33 -0.30
C GLU A 67 18.40 -12.41 -1.07
N CYS A 68 18.46 -11.10 -0.86
CA CYS A 68 17.47 -10.15 -1.37
C CYS A 68 17.67 -9.72 -2.84
N ALA A 69 16.56 -9.62 -3.58
CA ALA A 69 16.40 -9.13 -4.96
C ALA A 69 17.48 -8.10 -5.39
N PRO A 70 18.54 -8.53 -6.13
CA PRO A 70 19.71 -7.70 -6.39
C PRO A 70 19.37 -6.46 -7.26
N GLU A 71 18.42 -6.62 -8.19
CA GLU A 71 17.96 -5.54 -9.07
C GLU A 71 17.26 -4.41 -8.29
N LEU A 72 16.37 -4.77 -7.34
CA LEU A 72 15.68 -3.79 -6.51
C LEU A 72 16.66 -3.03 -5.61
N ARG A 73 17.68 -3.71 -5.08
CA ARG A 73 18.73 -3.08 -4.27
C ARG A 73 19.56 -2.10 -5.07
N GLU A 74 19.91 -2.45 -6.30
CA GLU A 74 20.61 -1.54 -7.20
C GLU A 74 19.75 -0.31 -7.50
N LEU A 75 18.45 -0.51 -7.78
CA LEU A 75 17.53 0.59 -8.05
C LEU A 75 17.34 1.50 -6.83
N LEU A 76 17.16 0.93 -5.62
CA LEU A 76 17.12 1.70 -4.36
C LEU A 76 18.39 2.55 -4.18
N SER A 77 19.57 1.98 -4.46
CA SER A 77 20.85 2.68 -4.36
C SER A 77 21.01 3.78 -5.40
N LYS A 78 20.46 3.60 -6.61
CA LYS A 78 20.39 4.64 -7.65
C LYS A 78 19.46 5.77 -7.24
N THR A 79 18.26 5.43 -6.77
CA THR A 79 17.27 6.38 -6.28
C THR A 79 17.80 7.19 -5.11
N GLU A 80 18.48 6.58 -4.14
CA GLU A 80 19.10 7.31 -3.04
C GLU A 80 20.16 8.30 -3.53
N ARG A 81 21.04 7.90 -4.45
CA ARG A 81 22.06 8.79 -5.01
C ARG A 81 21.44 9.97 -5.75
N PHE A 82 20.38 9.73 -6.51
CA PHE A 82 19.66 10.78 -7.22
C PHE A 82 19.09 11.81 -6.23
N PHE A 83 18.28 11.40 -5.26
CA PHE A 83 17.71 12.33 -4.28
C PHE A 83 18.77 13.01 -3.40
N ARG A 84 19.90 12.36 -3.14
CA ARG A 84 21.04 12.99 -2.45
C ARG A 84 21.62 14.14 -3.27
N SER A 85 21.79 13.97 -4.58
CA SER A 85 22.28 15.07 -5.44
C SER A 85 21.32 16.26 -5.47
N LEU A 86 20.01 16.05 -5.28
CA LEU A 86 19.02 17.12 -5.22
C LEU A 86 19.14 17.99 -3.96
N LEU A 87 19.75 17.50 -2.88
CA LEU A 87 19.96 18.29 -1.66
C LEU A 87 20.95 19.45 -1.87
N ASP A 88 21.91 19.25 -2.78
CA ASP A 88 22.92 20.25 -3.12
C ASP A 88 22.50 21.13 -4.31
N ASP A 89 21.36 20.83 -4.94
CA ASP A 89 20.82 21.57 -6.07
C ASP A 89 20.11 22.86 -5.59
N PRO A 90 20.56 24.05 -6.03
CA PRO A 90 19.89 25.32 -5.72
C PRO A 90 18.42 25.37 -6.14
N ALA A 91 18.03 24.62 -7.18
CA ALA A 91 16.64 24.54 -7.63
C ALA A 91 15.71 23.79 -6.64
N SER A 92 16.28 23.10 -5.65
CA SER A 92 15.55 22.39 -4.59
C SER A 92 15.38 23.23 -3.31
N ALA A 93 15.61 24.54 -3.38
CA ALA A 93 15.44 25.43 -2.24
C ALA A 93 14.00 25.37 -1.68
N GLY A 94 13.86 25.01 -0.40
CA GLY A 94 12.58 24.84 0.28
C GLY A 94 12.03 23.41 0.24
N GLU A 95 12.67 22.48 -0.48
CA GLU A 95 12.24 21.07 -0.59
C GLU A 95 13.11 20.12 0.23
N GLN A 96 14.10 20.63 0.98
CA GLN A 96 15.13 19.81 1.60
C GLN A 96 14.57 18.80 2.61
N ASP A 97 13.57 19.17 3.41
CA ASP A 97 13.03 18.28 4.43
C ASP A 97 12.19 17.14 3.84
N ALA A 98 11.44 17.43 2.77
CA ALA A 98 10.73 16.42 2.00
C ALA A 98 11.69 15.49 1.25
N ILE A 99 12.76 16.02 0.65
CA ILE A 99 13.83 15.21 0.03
C ILE A 99 14.52 14.32 1.08
N ARG A 100 14.80 14.84 2.28
CA ARG A 100 15.32 14.05 3.39
C ARG A 100 14.36 12.95 3.81
N ALA A 101 13.05 13.22 3.89
CA ALA A 101 12.05 12.19 4.19
C ALA A 101 12.06 11.05 3.15
N ILE A 102 12.24 11.36 1.86
CA ILE A 102 12.40 10.34 0.80
C ILE A 102 13.66 9.50 1.05
N LEU A 103 14.80 10.15 1.31
CA LEU A 103 16.07 9.45 1.60
C LEU A 103 15.96 8.57 2.84
N ASP A 104 15.31 9.06 3.89
CA ASP A 104 15.09 8.31 5.12
C ASP A 104 14.19 7.10 4.86
N ALA A 105 13.18 7.22 4.00
CA ALA A 105 12.29 6.10 3.66
C ALA A 105 13.06 4.98 2.94
N LEU A 106 13.90 5.33 1.96
CA LEU A 106 14.76 4.36 1.25
C LEU A 106 15.74 3.65 2.21
N ARG A 107 16.31 4.40 3.15
CA ARG A 107 17.22 3.87 4.18
C ARG A 107 16.50 3.05 5.23
N PHE A 108 15.27 3.41 5.59
CA PHE A 108 14.43 2.64 6.48
C PHE A 108 14.19 1.24 5.92
N ILE A 109 13.79 1.14 4.63
CA ILE A 109 13.63 -0.16 3.95
C ILE A 109 14.93 -0.96 3.96
N SER A 110 16.05 -0.31 3.62
CA SER A 110 17.35 -0.98 3.52
C SER A 110 17.86 -1.47 4.88
N SER A 111 17.76 -0.64 5.92
CA SER A 111 18.23 -0.97 7.28
C SER A 111 17.38 -2.02 7.98
N THR A 112 16.11 -2.14 7.59
CA THR A 112 15.18 -3.15 8.12
C THR A 112 15.08 -4.40 7.24
N CYS A 113 15.85 -4.45 6.14
CA CYS A 113 15.90 -5.55 5.18
C CYS A 113 14.52 -5.90 4.57
N GLN A 114 13.68 -4.91 4.28
CA GLN A 114 12.31 -5.11 3.77
C GLN A 114 12.23 -5.29 2.24
N TYR A 115 13.29 -5.75 1.60
CA TYR A 115 13.38 -5.83 0.13
C TYR A 115 12.31 -6.74 -0.49
N GLU A 116 12.08 -7.92 0.09
CA GLU A 116 11.07 -8.86 -0.43
C GLU A 116 9.65 -8.33 -0.26
N SER A 117 9.34 -7.73 0.89
CA SER A 117 8.04 -7.12 1.14
C SER A 117 7.79 -5.94 0.21
N LEU A 118 8.81 -5.11 -0.03
CA LEU A 118 8.71 -4.04 -1.02
C LEU A 118 8.55 -4.59 -2.44
N ALA A 119 9.31 -5.62 -2.83
CA ALA A 119 9.17 -6.25 -4.15
C ALA A 119 7.75 -6.77 -4.37
N GLY A 120 7.19 -7.52 -3.40
CA GLY A 120 5.80 -7.98 -3.46
C GLY A 120 4.78 -6.84 -3.50
N PHE A 121 5.08 -5.71 -2.86
CA PHE A 121 4.24 -4.51 -2.97
C PHE A 121 4.32 -3.88 -4.38
N LEU A 122 5.51 -3.77 -4.97
CA LEU A 122 5.68 -3.25 -6.33
C LEU A 122 4.94 -4.10 -7.36
N GLU A 123 4.99 -5.43 -7.24
CA GLU A 123 4.20 -6.34 -8.10
C GLU A 123 2.69 -6.09 -7.98
N ARG A 124 2.20 -5.74 -6.78
CA ARG A 124 0.79 -5.37 -6.57
C ARG A 124 0.45 -4.04 -7.27
N VAL A 125 1.33 -3.06 -7.19
CA VAL A 125 1.16 -1.78 -7.89
C VAL A 125 1.13 -1.99 -9.39
N GLU A 126 2.08 -2.75 -9.94
CA GLU A 126 2.17 -3.04 -11.38
C GLU A 126 0.97 -3.83 -11.91
N SER A 127 0.42 -4.74 -11.11
CA SER A 127 -0.78 -5.52 -11.47
C SER A 127 -2.10 -4.78 -11.21
N ASN A 128 -2.03 -3.52 -10.77
CA ASN A 128 -3.18 -2.73 -10.34
C ASN A 128 -4.04 -3.52 -9.34
N ALA A 129 -3.42 -4.18 -8.37
CA ALA A 129 -4.11 -4.99 -7.38
C ALA A 129 -5.01 -4.13 -6.48
N PRO A 130 -5.99 -4.74 -5.77
CA PRO A 130 -6.82 -4.00 -4.83
C PRO A 130 -6.00 -3.39 -3.69
N PRO A 131 -6.52 -2.34 -3.02
CA PRO A 131 -5.83 -1.71 -1.89
C PRO A 131 -5.35 -2.75 -0.87
N MET A 132 -4.15 -2.54 -0.34
CA MET A 132 -3.52 -3.51 0.55
C MET A 132 -4.14 -3.43 1.94
N VAL A 133 -4.48 -4.57 2.51
CA VAL A 133 -5.03 -4.68 3.86
C VAL A 133 -4.07 -5.45 4.75
N VAL A 134 -3.88 -5.08 6.01
CA VAL A 134 -2.93 -5.74 6.93
C VAL A 134 -3.57 -6.75 7.86
N ALA A 135 -4.89 -6.73 7.99
CA ALA A 135 -5.67 -7.71 8.74
C ALA A 135 -7.09 -7.85 8.16
N ALA A 136 -7.74 -8.97 8.43
CA ALA A 136 -9.13 -9.21 8.08
C ALA A 136 -9.87 -9.84 9.26
N PHE A 137 -11.09 -9.37 9.52
CA PHE A 137 -11.95 -9.78 10.62
C PHE A 137 -13.36 -10.03 10.10
N GLU A 138 -14.03 -11.04 10.66
CA GLU A 138 -15.43 -11.31 10.31
C GLU A 138 -16.36 -10.29 10.97
N THR A 139 -16.01 -9.78 12.15
CA THR A 139 -16.87 -8.90 12.96
C THR A 139 -16.14 -7.69 13.53
N SER A 140 -16.88 -6.61 13.75
CA SER A 140 -16.36 -5.40 14.42
C SER A 140 -15.81 -5.70 15.81
N ALA A 141 -16.43 -6.62 16.55
CA ALA A 141 -15.99 -6.99 17.90
C ALA A 141 -14.58 -7.62 17.89
N GLN A 142 -14.29 -8.49 16.91
CA GLN A 142 -12.94 -9.07 16.72
C GLN A 142 -11.93 -7.99 16.36
N ALA A 143 -12.26 -7.12 15.40
CA ALA A 143 -11.39 -6.05 14.94
C ALA A 143 -11.05 -5.05 16.07
N GLU A 144 -12.06 -4.65 16.85
CA GLU A 144 -11.83 -3.77 17.99
C GLU A 144 -11.01 -4.43 19.10
N SER A 145 -11.24 -5.73 19.35
CA SER A 145 -10.44 -6.49 20.32
C SER A 145 -8.98 -6.55 19.88
N TRP A 146 -8.73 -6.82 18.61
CA TRP A 146 -7.39 -6.77 18.03
C TRP A 146 -6.75 -5.39 18.23
N LEU A 147 -7.45 -4.32 17.83
CA LEU A 147 -6.92 -2.95 17.91
C LEU A 147 -6.61 -2.52 19.35
N ARG A 148 -7.46 -2.88 20.32
CA ARG A 148 -7.24 -2.57 21.75
C ARG A 148 -6.00 -3.27 22.30
N ASN A 149 -5.76 -4.51 21.89
CA ASN A 149 -4.67 -5.34 22.40
C ASN A 149 -3.37 -5.18 21.59
N HIS A 150 -3.41 -4.53 20.43
CA HIS A 150 -2.24 -4.37 19.57
C HIS A 150 -1.21 -3.43 20.23
N PRO A 151 0.05 -3.82 20.41
CA PRO A 151 1.04 -3.00 21.12
C PRO A 151 1.40 -1.72 20.35
N SER A 152 1.40 -1.77 19.01
CA SER A 152 1.69 -0.63 18.13
C SER A 152 0.82 -0.70 16.86
N PRO A 153 -0.45 -0.27 16.90
CA PRO A 153 -1.36 -0.36 15.75
C PRO A 153 -0.76 0.16 14.44
N PRO A 154 -0.98 -0.52 13.31
CA PRO A 154 -0.41 -0.15 12.01
C PRO A 154 -1.16 1.05 11.40
N VAL A 155 -0.87 2.26 11.88
CA VAL A 155 -1.60 3.49 11.49
C VAL A 155 -1.57 3.74 9.98
N PHE A 156 -2.70 4.20 9.43
CA PHE A 156 -2.96 4.40 7.99
C PHE A 156 -3.06 3.13 7.13
N ALA A 157 -2.78 1.94 7.68
CA ALA A 157 -3.05 0.71 6.95
C ALA A 157 -4.56 0.43 6.93
N ASP A 158 -5.00 -0.28 5.89
CA ASP A 158 -6.37 -0.78 5.81
C ASP A 158 -6.53 -2.12 6.53
N VAL A 159 -7.71 -2.36 7.08
CA VAL A 159 -8.16 -3.69 7.53
C VAL A 159 -9.53 -4.01 6.95
N LEU A 160 -9.85 -5.30 6.85
CA LEU A 160 -11.18 -5.75 6.47
C LEU A 160 -12.03 -6.08 7.70
N ILE A 161 -13.27 -5.60 7.74
CA ILE A 161 -14.28 -5.98 8.72
C ILE A 161 -15.55 -6.41 7.98
N GLY A 162 -15.79 -7.71 7.90
CA GLY A 162 -16.90 -8.27 7.12
C GLY A 162 -16.82 -7.83 5.66
N ASP A 163 -15.64 -7.99 5.04
CA ASP A 163 -15.30 -7.57 3.67
C ASP A 163 -15.33 -6.06 3.41
N ARG A 164 -15.52 -5.20 4.40
CA ARG A 164 -15.45 -3.74 4.21
C ARG A 164 -14.09 -3.19 4.65
N TYR A 165 -13.60 -2.19 3.92
CA TYR A 165 -12.32 -1.54 4.22
C TYR A 165 -12.47 -0.52 5.35
N HIS A 166 -11.51 -0.51 6.26
CA HIS A 166 -11.44 0.42 7.37
C HIS A 166 -10.00 0.90 7.57
N ASP A 167 -9.81 2.20 7.80
CA ASP A 167 -8.49 2.72 8.16
C ASP A 167 -8.15 2.32 9.59
N VAL A 168 -6.87 2.09 9.85
CA VAL A 168 -6.36 2.09 11.22
C VAL A 168 -6.01 3.51 11.62
N ALA A 169 -6.89 4.16 12.38
CA ALA A 169 -6.63 5.45 12.97
C ALA A 169 -6.03 5.26 14.37
N TYR A 170 -4.76 5.63 14.54
CA TYR A 170 -4.04 5.51 15.80
C TYR A 170 -3.19 6.75 16.08
N ASP A 171 -3.35 7.34 17.26
CA ASP A 171 -2.43 8.35 17.80
C ASP A 171 -1.73 7.81 19.03
N ARG A 172 -0.39 7.72 18.98
CA ARG A 172 0.41 7.15 20.06
C ARG A 172 0.48 8.02 21.32
N GLU A 173 0.33 9.34 21.19
CA GLU A 173 0.46 10.27 22.32
C GLU A 173 -0.77 10.21 23.23
N SER A 174 -1.96 10.24 22.64
CA SER A 174 -3.24 10.11 23.36
C SER A 174 -3.71 8.65 23.51
N ASN A 175 -3.04 7.71 22.87
CA ASN A 175 -3.47 6.32 22.70
C ASN A 175 -4.88 6.21 22.07
N PHE A 176 -5.29 7.20 21.28
CA PHE A 176 -6.53 7.17 20.53
C PHE A 176 -6.46 6.09 19.46
N ARG A 177 -7.49 5.24 19.37
CA ARG A 177 -7.55 4.11 18.44
C ARG A 177 -8.95 3.95 17.88
N ARG A 178 -9.10 3.93 16.55
CA ARG A 178 -10.38 3.73 15.85
C ARG A 178 -10.18 2.98 14.53
N LEU A 179 -11.29 2.43 14.04
CA LEU A 179 -11.39 1.77 12.72
C LEU A 179 -12.51 2.43 11.90
N PRO A 180 -12.37 3.70 11.47
CA PRO A 180 -13.37 4.32 10.61
C PRO A 180 -13.48 3.55 9.29
N TRP A 181 -14.70 3.45 8.76
CA TRP A 181 -14.94 2.93 7.41
C TRP A 181 -14.35 3.91 6.39
N ASN A 182 -13.64 3.39 5.38
CA ASN A 182 -13.16 4.17 4.23
C ASN A 182 -13.79 3.70 2.92
N ARG A 183 -13.57 4.46 1.85
CA ARG A 183 -14.18 4.20 0.53
C ARG A 183 -13.14 3.80 -0.52
N ASP A 184 -12.02 3.23 -0.10
CA ASP A 184 -10.89 2.97 -1.00
C ASP A 184 -11.20 1.88 -2.02
N LEU A 185 -11.93 0.84 -1.62
CA LEU A 185 -12.41 -0.18 -2.55
C LEU A 185 -13.38 0.40 -3.56
N GLU A 186 -14.35 1.21 -3.13
CA GLU A 186 -15.36 1.78 -4.02
C GLU A 186 -14.72 2.76 -5.03
N ARG A 187 -13.76 3.58 -4.59
CA ARG A 187 -12.94 4.42 -5.48
C ARG A 187 -12.14 3.57 -6.46
N TYR A 188 -11.49 2.52 -5.96
CA TYR A 188 -10.69 1.62 -6.77
C TYR A 188 -11.53 0.91 -7.84
N LEU A 189 -12.76 0.48 -7.53
CA LEU A 189 -13.67 -0.12 -8.50
C LEU A 189 -14.11 0.86 -9.57
N GLY A 190 -14.37 2.13 -9.22
CA GLY A 190 -14.65 3.18 -10.20
C GLY A 190 -13.46 3.45 -11.12
N TRP A 191 -12.26 3.52 -10.55
CA TRP A 191 -11.03 3.64 -11.34
C TRP A 191 -10.81 2.44 -12.28
N LEU A 192 -11.01 1.21 -11.79
CA LEU A 192 -10.92 0.01 -12.62
C LEU A 192 -11.94 0.00 -13.74
N GLU A 193 -13.20 0.36 -13.48
CA GLU A 193 -14.24 0.41 -14.52
C GLU A 193 -13.83 1.30 -15.70
N MET A 194 -13.13 2.40 -15.42
CA MET A 194 -12.65 3.35 -16.42
C MET A 194 -11.36 2.92 -17.12
N ASN A 195 -10.41 2.31 -16.39
CA ASN A 195 -9.05 2.06 -16.89
C ASN A 195 -8.80 0.59 -17.29
N ASP A 196 -9.60 -0.34 -16.80
CA ASP A 196 -9.53 -1.78 -17.05
C ASP A 196 -10.96 -2.38 -17.09
N PRO A 197 -11.73 -2.11 -18.17
CA PRO A 197 -13.14 -2.48 -18.25
C PRO A 197 -13.39 -3.98 -17.99
N PRO A 198 -14.48 -4.32 -17.29
CA PRO A 198 -14.67 -5.66 -16.78
C PRO A 198 -14.88 -6.70 -17.87
N VAL A 199 -14.04 -7.74 -17.87
CA VAL A 199 -14.17 -8.94 -18.71
C VAL A 199 -14.27 -10.16 -17.80
N ALA A 200 -15.44 -10.80 -17.78
CA ALA A 200 -15.71 -11.91 -16.88
C ALA A 200 -14.89 -13.15 -17.26
N SER A 201 -14.09 -13.63 -16.31
CA SER A 201 -13.34 -14.89 -16.42
C SER A 201 -14.20 -16.11 -16.08
N ALA A 202 -15.30 -15.91 -15.36
CA ALA A 202 -16.28 -16.94 -15.02
C ALA A 202 -17.67 -16.31 -14.78
N SER A 203 -18.72 -17.13 -14.86
CA SER A 203 -20.10 -16.71 -14.64
C SER A 203 -20.84 -17.71 -13.75
N PHE A 204 -21.62 -17.21 -12.79
CA PHE A 204 -22.31 -17.98 -11.78
C PHE A 204 -23.76 -17.51 -11.65
N ALA A 205 -24.65 -18.43 -11.27
CA ALA A 205 -26.04 -18.08 -11.02
C ALA A 205 -26.22 -17.43 -9.64
N THR A 206 -25.39 -17.83 -8.66
CA THR A 206 -25.49 -17.39 -7.27
C THR A 206 -24.16 -16.94 -6.68
N ARG A 207 -24.22 -16.14 -5.61
CA ARG A 207 -23.03 -15.68 -4.89
C ARG A 207 -22.32 -16.84 -4.20
N GLU A 208 -23.07 -17.80 -3.71
CA GLU A 208 -22.58 -19.00 -3.01
C GLU A 208 -21.72 -19.86 -3.96
N GLU A 209 -22.16 -20.05 -5.20
CA GLU A 209 -21.38 -20.74 -6.25
C GLU A 209 -20.06 -20.02 -6.54
N ALA A 210 -20.11 -18.70 -6.73
CA ALA A 210 -18.93 -17.90 -6.99
C ALA A 210 -17.94 -17.94 -5.80
N GLN A 211 -18.44 -17.91 -4.57
CA GLN A 211 -17.62 -18.03 -3.37
C GLN A 211 -16.97 -19.41 -3.27
N ALA A 212 -17.72 -20.48 -3.54
CA ALA A 212 -17.18 -21.84 -3.55
C ALA A 212 -16.07 -21.98 -4.60
N TRP A 213 -16.27 -21.43 -5.81
CA TRP A 213 -15.26 -21.38 -6.86
C TRP A 213 -14.01 -20.61 -6.44
N LEU A 214 -14.16 -19.43 -5.83
CA LEU A 214 -13.03 -18.62 -5.38
C LEU A 214 -12.22 -19.31 -4.26
N ARG A 215 -12.91 -20.01 -3.34
CA ARG A 215 -12.28 -20.78 -2.27
C ARG A 215 -11.57 -22.04 -2.76
N ALA A 216 -12.05 -22.66 -3.84
CA ALA A 216 -11.44 -23.85 -4.41
C ALA A 216 -10.09 -23.58 -5.11
N GLN A 217 -9.78 -22.32 -5.42
CA GLN A 217 -8.52 -21.95 -6.04
C GLN A 217 -7.36 -21.97 -5.03
N SER A 218 -6.33 -22.75 -5.35
CA SER A 218 -5.09 -22.83 -4.56
C SER A 218 -4.27 -21.55 -4.68
N HIS A 219 -4.17 -20.99 -5.88
CA HIS A 219 -3.43 -19.76 -6.18
C HIS A 219 -4.28 -18.84 -7.08
N PRO A 220 -5.34 -18.22 -6.53
CA PRO A 220 -6.15 -17.31 -7.32
C PRO A 220 -5.33 -16.05 -7.69
N PRO A 221 -5.62 -15.42 -8.85
CA PRO A 221 -5.06 -14.11 -9.15
C PRO A 221 -5.47 -13.11 -8.06
N LEU A 222 -4.67 -12.04 -7.87
CA LEU A 222 -4.96 -10.99 -6.88
C LEU A 222 -6.34 -10.37 -7.11
N ARG A 223 -6.75 -10.29 -8.37
CA ARG A 223 -8.10 -9.91 -8.76
C ARG A 223 -8.51 -10.56 -10.07
N THR A 224 -9.81 -10.77 -10.24
CA THR A 224 -10.43 -11.12 -11.53
C THR A 224 -11.90 -10.73 -11.53
N TRP A 225 -12.42 -10.38 -12.71
CA TRP A 225 -13.84 -10.11 -12.89
C TRP A 225 -14.62 -11.41 -13.07
N VAL A 226 -15.75 -11.52 -12.40
CA VAL A 226 -16.71 -12.62 -12.57
C VAL A 226 -18.12 -12.05 -12.74
N LEU A 227 -19.00 -12.79 -13.39
CA LEU A 227 -20.43 -12.49 -13.45
C LEU A 227 -21.17 -13.32 -12.40
N ILE A 228 -22.03 -12.66 -11.62
CA ILE A 228 -22.91 -13.32 -10.64
C ILE A 228 -24.31 -12.81 -10.89
N ALA A 229 -25.23 -13.69 -11.28
CA ALA A 229 -26.62 -13.33 -11.59
C ALA A 229 -26.74 -12.15 -12.59
N GLY A 230 -25.79 -12.03 -13.53
CA GLY A 230 -25.76 -10.95 -14.53
C GLY A 230 -25.07 -9.65 -14.09
N GLU A 231 -24.59 -9.55 -12.85
CA GLU A 231 -23.82 -8.40 -12.36
C GLU A 231 -22.33 -8.72 -12.28
N PHE A 232 -21.47 -7.80 -12.75
CA PHE A 232 -20.04 -7.91 -12.58
C PHE A 232 -19.64 -7.77 -11.11
N HIS A 233 -18.79 -8.69 -10.66
CA HIS A 233 -18.17 -8.68 -9.35
C HIS A 233 -16.66 -8.80 -9.49
N LEU A 234 -15.92 -8.04 -8.69
CA LEU A 234 -14.49 -8.23 -8.53
C LEU A 234 -14.25 -9.33 -7.50
N ALA A 235 -13.72 -10.47 -7.94
CA ALA A 235 -13.17 -11.48 -7.07
C ALA A 235 -11.75 -11.10 -6.69
N VAL A 236 -11.49 -10.97 -5.38
CA VAL A 236 -10.23 -10.49 -4.84
C VAL A 236 -9.60 -11.54 -3.95
N TYR A 237 -8.28 -11.63 -4.03
CA TYR A 237 -7.45 -12.36 -3.08
C TYR A 237 -6.40 -11.43 -2.45
N HIS A 238 -6.34 -11.42 -1.12
CA HIS A 238 -5.32 -10.76 -0.33
C HIS A 238 -4.39 -11.83 0.26
N PRO A 239 -3.24 -12.16 -0.38
CA PRO A 239 -2.39 -13.26 0.05
C PRO A 239 -1.82 -13.08 1.45
N ASN A 240 -1.49 -11.85 1.81
CA ASN A 240 -0.84 -11.50 3.07
C ASN A 240 -1.73 -11.73 4.30
N VAL A 241 -3.05 -11.72 4.13
CA VAL A 241 -4.04 -12.08 5.17
C VAL A 241 -4.84 -13.34 4.83
N ASN A 242 -4.47 -14.02 3.74
CA ASN A 242 -5.20 -15.15 3.16
C ASN A 242 -6.72 -14.92 3.06
N HIS A 243 -7.13 -13.71 2.65
CA HIS A 243 -8.54 -13.33 2.59
C HIS A 243 -9.06 -13.31 1.16
N ARG A 244 -10.29 -13.77 0.97
CA ARG A 244 -10.96 -13.83 -0.34
C ARG A 244 -12.32 -13.14 -0.23
N ALA A 245 -12.62 -12.24 -1.16
CA ALA A 245 -13.85 -11.46 -1.15
C ALA A 245 -14.42 -11.27 -2.56
N LEU A 246 -15.72 -10.97 -2.63
CA LEU A 246 -16.46 -10.69 -3.86
C LEU A 246 -17.17 -9.34 -3.74
N TYR A 247 -16.79 -8.39 -4.58
CA TYR A 247 -17.27 -7.02 -4.53
C TYR A 247 -18.12 -6.70 -5.76
N PRO A 248 -19.42 -6.40 -5.62
CA PRO A 248 -20.25 -5.99 -6.76
C PRO A 248 -19.73 -4.68 -7.37
N LEU A 249 -19.70 -4.60 -8.70
CA LEU A 249 -19.32 -3.38 -9.41
C LEU A 249 -20.30 -2.22 -9.12
N SER A 250 -21.54 -2.51 -8.71
CA SER A 250 -22.50 -1.47 -8.31
C SER A 250 -22.07 -0.60 -7.12
N MET A 251 -21.06 -1.01 -6.34
CA MET A 251 -20.51 -0.14 -5.29
C MET A 251 -19.55 0.93 -5.82
N ALA A 252 -19.11 0.83 -7.08
CA ALA A 252 -18.11 1.72 -7.66
C ALA A 252 -18.52 3.19 -7.49
N LEU A 253 -17.60 4.00 -6.96
CA LEU A 253 -17.75 5.45 -6.98
C LEU A 253 -17.31 5.94 -8.34
N ARG A 254 -18.29 6.37 -9.13
CA ARG A 254 -18.07 7.09 -10.38
C ARG A 254 -17.99 8.56 -10.01
N ASP A 255 -16.89 9.21 -10.35
CA ASP A 255 -16.82 10.67 -10.26
C ASP A 255 -17.96 11.22 -11.12
N ALA A 256 -18.87 11.97 -10.49
CA ALA A 256 -19.99 12.64 -11.15
C ALA A 256 -19.56 14.00 -11.70
#